data_AF-A0A367WZ50-F1
#
_entry.id   AF-A0A367WZ50-F1
#
_cell.length_a   1.000
_cell.length_b   1.000
_cell.length_c   1.000
_cell.angle_alpha   90.00
_cell.angle_beta   90.00
_cell.angle_gamma   90.00
#
_symmetry.space_group_name_H-M   'P 1'
#
loop_
_entity.id
_entity.type
_entity.pdbx_description
1 polymer ?
#
loop_
_entity_poly.entity_id
_entity_poly.type
_entity_poly.pdbx_seq_one_letter_code
_entity_poly.pdbx_strand_id
1 'polypeptide(L)'
;MTYSLIAKDPKTKALGLVTATGNLAVGGFVPHLRAGVGAIATQGYSTNYWYGVNGLTRLEAGENAESVVKNLTDADEGRAYRQMLLLDANGNGAAWTGTANSAHHDHIITHNLVAGGNILTNECVIPAMKNGYEQALENGCSFALALLHALEAAFEAGGDKRGTSSATIQVVTPRQLPLDLRVDNHPNPIAELKRLYDMTRQSDYQSFFVRLPTPDHPHQH
;
A
#
# COMPACT_ATOMS: atom_id res chain seq x y z
N MET A 1 -10.64 10.89 2.66
CA MET A 1 -10.90 9.43 2.66
C MET A 1 -9.70 8.77 2.11
N THR A 2 -9.22 7.71 2.75
CA THR A 2 -8.04 6.97 2.30
C THR A 2 -8.27 5.50 2.57
N TYR A 3 -7.92 4.65 1.61
CA TYR A 3 -7.93 3.20 1.73
C TYR A 3 -6.66 2.64 1.12
N SER A 4 -6.08 1.66 1.79
CA SER A 4 -4.77 1.11 1.47
C SER A 4 -4.78 -0.39 1.68
N LEU A 5 -4.02 -1.11 0.86
CA LEU A 5 -3.75 -2.53 1.03
C LEU A 5 -2.26 -2.77 0.88
N ILE A 6 -1.71 -3.48 1.85
CA ILE A 6 -0.35 -4.00 1.86
C ILE A 6 -0.45 -5.51 1.69
N ALA A 7 0.32 -6.08 0.77
CA ALA A 7 0.40 -7.52 0.62
C ALA A 7 1.84 -7.99 0.41
N LYS A 8 2.05 -9.27 0.62
CA LYS A 8 3.30 -9.96 0.32
C LYS A 8 3.03 -11.13 -0.62
N ASP A 9 3.81 -11.22 -1.69
CA ASP A 9 3.82 -12.41 -2.54
C ASP A 9 4.77 -13.47 -1.93
N PRO A 10 4.26 -14.63 -1.45
CA PRO A 10 5.11 -15.66 -0.86
C PRO A 10 6.07 -16.30 -1.86
N LYS A 11 5.77 -16.25 -3.18
CA LYS A 11 6.60 -16.84 -4.24
C LYS A 11 7.84 -16.00 -4.51
N THR A 12 7.65 -14.71 -4.80
CA THR A 12 8.75 -13.78 -5.16
C THR A 12 9.35 -13.06 -3.96
N LYS A 13 8.70 -13.12 -2.79
CA LYS A 13 9.01 -12.29 -1.60
C LYS A 13 8.82 -10.79 -1.85
N ALA A 14 8.10 -10.42 -2.91
CA ALA A 14 7.71 -9.03 -3.15
C ALA A 14 6.80 -8.52 -2.04
N LEU A 15 7.01 -7.27 -1.64
CA LEU A 15 6.08 -6.50 -0.82
C LEU A 15 5.43 -5.45 -1.71
N GLY A 16 4.12 -5.34 -1.64
CA GLY A 16 3.35 -4.39 -2.44
C GLY A 16 2.38 -3.60 -1.60
N LEU A 17 2.16 -2.35 -1.99
CA LEU A 17 1.24 -1.43 -1.35
C LEU A 17 0.50 -0.63 -2.42
N VAL A 18 -0.82 -0.58 -2.33
CA VAL A 18 -1.67 0.33 -3.10
C VAL A 18 -2.46 1.21 -2.17
N THR A 19 -2.68 2.46 -2.57
CA THR A 19 -3.49 3.40 -1.81
C THR A 19 -4.09 4.46 -2.73
N ALA A 20 -5.24 4.99 -2.33
CA ALA A 20 -5.88 6.12 -2.97
C ALA A 20 -6.55 7.04 -1.93
N THR A 21 -6.66 8.32 -2.29
CA THR A 21 -7.30 9.32 -1.43
C THR A 21 -7.93 10.45 -2.24
N GLY A 22 -8.92 11.11 -1.64
CA GLY A 22 -9.52 12.36 -2.15
C GLY A 22 -8.68 13.62 -1.86
N ASN A 23 -7.37 13.46 -1.63
CA ASN A 23 -6.41 14.54 -1.43
C ASN A 23 -5.22 14.40 -2.40
N LEU A 24 -4.33 15.39 -2.44
CA LEU A 24 -3.18 15.44 -3.33
C LEU A 24 -2.07 14.47 -2.89
N ALA A 25 -1.37 13.89 -3.87
CA ALA A 25 -0.07 13.23 -3.71
C ALA A 25 0.01 12.13 -2.64
N VAL A 26 -0.98 11.23 -2.57
CA VAL A 26 -1.01 10.13 -1.58
C VAL A 26 0.28 9.31 -1.53
N GLY A 27 0.91 9.09 -2.68
CA GLY A 27 2.14 8.31 -2.81
C GLY A 27 3.37 8.96 -2.18
N GLY A 28 3.33 10.26 -1.87
CA GLY A 28 4.41 10.94 -1.15
C GLY A 28 4.35 10.77 0.37
N PHE A 29 3.18 10.42 0.92
CA PHE A 29 2.96 10.44 2.37
C PHE A 29 2.66 9.06 2.96
N VAL A 30 1.81 8.28 2.29
CA VAL A 30 1.24 7.05 2.84
C VAL A 30 2.18 5.86 2.75
N PRO A 31 2.76 5.51 1.58
CA PRO A 31 3.51 4.26 1.44
C PRO A 31 4.95 4.37 1.94
N HIS A 32 5.37 3.36 2.71
CA HIS A 32 6.76 3.15 3.11
C HIS A 32 7.09 1.67 2.94
N LEU A 33 7.97 1.30 2.02
CA LEU A 33 8.34 -0.10 1.78
C LEU A 33 9.86 -0.27 1.78
N ARG A 34 10.33 -1.39 2.33
CA ARG A 34 11.72 -1.83 2.24
C ARG A 34 11.77 -3.33 2.00
N ALA A 35 12.35 -3.72 0.86
CA ALA A 35 12.44 -5.12 0.46
C ALA A 35 13.17 -5.94 1.54
N GLY A 36 12.59 -7.09 1.90
CA GLY A 36 13.15 -7.97 2.95
C GLY A 36 12.94 -7.48 4.39
N VAL A 37 12.34 -6.31 4.61
CA VAL A 37 12.07 -5.76 5.95
C VAL A 37 10.56 -5.67 6.23
N GLY A 38 9.83 -4.93 5.41
CA GLY A 38 8.39 -4.74 5.61
C GLY A 38 7.82 -3.57 4.82
N ALA A 39 6.52 -3.37 4.99
CA ALA A 39 5.75 -2.32 4.35
C ALA A 39 4.77 -1.69 5.35
N ILE A 40 4.65 -0.37 5.32
CA ILE A 40 3.82 0.42 6.22
C ILE A 40 3.01 1.42 5.41
N ALA A 41 1.71 1.50 5.68
CA ALA A 41 0.84 2.58 5.22
C ALA A 41 0.49 3.46 6.43
N THR A 42 0.91 4.73 6.40
CA THR A 42 0.49 5.73 7.41
C THR A 42 -0.55 6.67 6.83
N GLN A 43 -1.68 6.81 7.52
CA GLN A 43 -2.84 7.56 7.05
C GLN A 43 -3.69 8.06 8.24
N GLY A 44 -4.88 8.57 7.97
CA GLY A 44 -5.83 9.03 8.97
C GLY A 44 -6.29 10.46 8.74
N TYR A 45 -7.08 11.00 9.67
CA TYR A 45 -7.49 12.40 9.66
C TYR A 45 -6.28 13.34 9.66
N SER A 46 -5.25 13.00 10.43
CA SER A 46 -3.97 13.67 10.39
C SER A 46 -2.87 12.62 10.34
N THR A 47 -2.25 12.46 9.19
CA THR A 47 -1.21 11.45 8.95
C THR A 47 0.07 11.76 9.73
N ASN A 48 0.67 10.75 10.37
CA ASN A 48 2.01 10.85 10.95
C ASN A 48 3.01 10.14 10.04
N TYR A 49 3.70 10.90 9.18
CA TYR A 49 4.68 10.36 8.22
C TYR A 49 5.78 9.53 8.90
N TRP A 50 6.17 9.92 10.12
CA TRP A 50 7.26 9.29 10.85
C TRP A 50 6.94 7.90 11.38
N TYR A 51 5.67 7.49 11.43
CA TYR A 51 5.32 6.09 11.71
C TYR A 51 5.90 5.13 10.66
N GLY A 52 5.90 5.53 9.38
CA GLY A 52 6.49 4.73 8.31
C GLY A 52 8.00 4.62 8.44
N VAL A 53 8.69 5.76 8.57
CA VAL A 53 10.16 5.83 8.69
C VAL A 53 10.66 5.07 9.92
N ASN A 54 10.10 5.37 11.09
CA ASN A 54 10.53 4.77 12.34
C ASN A 54 10.11 3.30 12.43
N GLY A 55 8.93 2.95 11.90
CA GLY A 55 8.45 1.58 11.90
C GLY A 55 9.32 0.65 11.07
N LEU A 56 9.72 1.04 9.86
CA LEU A 56 10.64 0.25 9.04
C LEU A 56 12.00 0.08 9.72
N THR A 57 12.50 1.12 10.39
CA THR A 57 13.76 1.05 11.13
C THR A 57 13.68 0.04 12.29
N ARG A 58 12.55 0.01 13.01
CA ARG A 58 12.34 -0.96 14.10
C ARG A 58 12.17 -2.40 13.59
N LEU A 59 11.45 -2.59 12.48
CA LEU A 59 11.35 -3.90 11.83
C LEU A 59 12.73 -4.43 11.40
N GLU A 60 13.57 -3.57 10.83
CA GLU A 60 14.94 -3.93 10.45
C GLU A 60 15.81 -4.29 11.66
N ALA A 61 15.57 -3.64 12.80
CA ALA A 61 16.21 -3.98 14.08
C ALA A 61 15.67 -5.27 14.72
N GLY A 62 14.68 -5.94 14.11
CA GLY A 62 14.14 -7.22 14.55
C GLY A 62 12.95 -7.14 15.50
N GLU A 63 12.35 -5.96 15.71
CA GLU A 63 11.07 -5.85 16.41
C GLU A 63 9.95 -6.50 15.58
N ASN A 64 8.99 -7.17 16.24
CA ASN A 64 7.82 -7.71 15.54
C ASN A 64 6.77 -6.63 15.24
N ALA A 65 5.92 -6.89 14.25
CA ALA A 65 4.87 -5.99 13.77
C ALA A 65 4.01 -5.36 14.87
N GLU A 66 3.51 -6.17 15.80
CA GLU A 66 2.64 -5.72 16.90
C GLU A 66 3.37 -4.77 17.85
N SER A 67 4.61 -5.11 18.21
CA SER A 67 5.45 -4.28 19.09
C SER A 67 5.76 -2.94 18.44
N VAL A 68 6.06 -2.92 17.13
CA VAL A 68 6.29 -1.69 16.38
C VAL A 68 5.07 -0.78 16.41
N VAL A 69 3.88 -1.30 16.05
CA VAL A 69 2.63 -0.51 16.06
C VAL A 69 2.33 0.00 17.47
N LYS A 70 2.43 -0.86 18.49
CA LYS A 70 2.16 -0.49 19.88
C LYS A 70 3.12 0.59 20.37
N ASN A 71 4.43 0.42 20.20
CA ASN A 71 5.44 1.35 20.68
C ASN A 71 5.32 2.74 20.02
N LEU A 72 5.06 2.78 18.72
CA LEU A 72 4.88 4.05 18.00
C LEU A 72 3.59 4.76 18.43
N THR A 73 2.50 4.01 18.58
CA THR A 73 1.20 4.60 18.94
C THR A 73 1.10 5.00 20.40
N ASP A 74 1.68 4.24 21.34
CA ASP A 74 1.73 4.62 22.75
C ASP A 74 2.55 5.90 23.00
N ALA A 75 3.49 6.22 22.11
CA ALA A 75 4.31 7.43 22.19
C ALA A 75 3.67 8.67 21.52
N ASP A 76 2.55 8.53 20.81
CA ASP A 76 1.86 9.63 20.12
C ASP A 76 0.56 10.00 20.84
N GLU A 77 0.55 11.14 21.52
CA GLU A 77 -0.66 11.69 22.15
C GLU A 77 -1.78 11.97 21.13
N GLY A 78 -1.42 12.17 19.86
CA GLY A 78 -2.35 12.36 18.74
C GLY A 78 -2.80 11.05 18.07
N ARG A 79 -2.45 9.87 18.59
CA ARG A 79 -2.74 8.55 17.98
C ARG A 79 -4.20 8.34 17.59
N ALA A 80 -5.13 8.98 18.29
CA ALA A 80 -6.56 8.90 17.99
C ALA A 80 -6.91 9.41 16.58
N TYR A 81 -6.11 10.30 15.99
CA TYR A 81 -6.32 10.88 14.65
C TYR A 81 -5.52 10.17 13.55
N ARG A 82 -4.81 9.09 13.90
CA ARG A 82 -3.91 8.35 13.00
C ARG A 82 -4.48 7.00 12.65
N GLN A 83 -4.07 6.46 11.52
CA GLN A 83 -4.22 5.06 11.18
C GLN A 83 -2.91 4.55 10.59
N MET A 84 -2.49 3.36 11.02
CA MET A 84 -1.26 2.72 10.58
C MET A 84 -1.57 1.27 10.23
N LEU A 85 -1.11 0.84 9.05
CA LEU A 85 -1.13 -0.55 8.61
C LEU A 85 0.32 -0.98 8.44
N LEU A 86 0.70 -2.15 8.96
CA LEU A 86 2.07 -2.66 8.87
C LEU A 86 2.03 -4.15 8.51
N LEU A 87 2.82 -4.54 7.51
CA LEU A 87 3.10 -5.94 7.17
C LEU A 87 4.62 -6.16 7.19
N ASP A 88 5.10 -7.10 8.01
CA ASP A 88 6.51 -7.46 8.05
C ASP A 88 6.91 -8.40 6.89
N ALA A 89 8.22 -8.59 6.67
CA ALA A 89 8.71 -9.50 5.63
C ALA A 89 8.36 -10.98 5.85
N ASN A 90 7.99 -11.37 7.07
CA ASN A 90 7.54 -12.73 7.38
C ASN A 90 6.06 -12.93 7.01
N GLY A 91 5.31 -11.85 6.78
CA GLY A 91 3.89 -11.86 6.45
C GLY A 91 2.99 -11.69 7.67
N ASN A 92 3.53 -11.26 8.81
CA ASN A 92 2.74 -10.90 9.98
C ASN A 92 2.30 -9.45 9.86
N GLY A 93 1.01 -9.21 10.09
CA GLY A 93 0.42 -7.89 10.04
C GLY A 93 0.12 -7.33 11.42
N ALA A 94 0.15 -6.00 11.55
CA ALA A 94 -0.38 -5.27 12.68
C ALA A 94 -0.98 -3.95 12.19
N ALA A 95 -1.96 -3.42 12.91
CA ALA A 95 -2.59 -2.16 12.55
C ALA A 95 -3.04 -1.39 13.79
N TRP A 96 -3.14 -0.07 13.63
CA TRP A 96 -3.80 0.82 14.57
C TRP A 96 -4.80 1.67 13.82
N THR A 97 -6.03 1.74 14.31
CA THR A 97 -7.03 2.70 13.83
C THR A 97 -7.48 3.56 15.00
N GLY A 98 -7.07 4.83 15.02
CA GLY A 98 -7.49 5.77 16.03
C GLY A 98 -8.98 6.10 15.95
N THR A 99 -9.62 6.30 17.10
CA THR A 99 -11.07 6.51 17.22
C THR A 99 -11.57 7.83 16.63
N ALA A 100 -10.69 8.80 16.36
CA ALA A 100 -11.05 10.10 15.79
C ALA A 100 -10.95 10.15 14.24
N ASN A 101 -10.84 9.01 13.56
CA ASN A 101 -10.76 8.89 12.09
C ASN A 101 -12.12 8.91 11.34
N SER A 102 -13.18 9.47 11.95
CA SER A 102 -14.60 9.49 11.51
C SER A 102 -15.43 8.24 11.81
N ALA A 103 -16.72 8.22 11.46
CA ALA A 103 -17.65 7.12 11.79
C ALA A 103 -17.34 5.79 11.06
N HIS A 104 -16.77 5.82 9.85
CA HIS A 104 -16.40 4.61 9.11
C HIS A 104 -14.90 4.55 8.91
N HIS A 105 -14.28 3.67 9.68
CA HIS A 105 -12.88 3.32 9.61
C HIS A 105 -12.74 1.85 10.00
N ASP A 106 -11.87 1.13 9.31
CA ASP A 106 -11.66 -0.29 9.59
C ASP A 106 -10.28 -0.74 9.13
N HIS A 107 -9.85 -1.91 9.60
CA HIS A 107 -8.72 -2.65 9.06
C HIS A 107 -8.99 -4.16 9.11
N ILE A 108 -8.42 -4.88 8.15
CA ILE A 108 -8.40 -6.33 8.11
C ILE A 108 -6.94 -6.77 8.08
N ILE A 109 -6.60 -7.71 8.97
CA ILE A 109 -5.29 -8.34 9.02
C ILE A 109 -5.46 -9.83 8.74
N THR A 110 -4.75 -10.33 7.73
CA THR A 110 -4.57 -11.76 7.48
C THR A 110 -3.09 -12.04 7.20
N HIS A 111 -2.70 -13.31 7.17
CA HIS A 111 -1.32 -13.63 6.84
C HIS A 111 -0.98 -13.16 5.41
N ASN A 112 0.15 -12.46 5.26
CA ASN A 112 0.61 -11.78 4.04
C ASN A 112 -0.27 -10.63 3.53
N LEU A 113 -1.24 -10.11 4.30
CA LEU A 113 -2.09 -9.00 3.87
C LEU A 113 -2.59 -8.15 5.04
N VAL A 114 -2.48 -6.83 4.89
CA VAL A 114 -3.15 -5.85 5.76
C VAL A 114 -3.86 -4.83 4.89
N ALA A 115 -5.17 -4.69 5.06
CA ALA A 115 -5.98 -3.70 4.38
C ALA A 115 -6.63 -2.77 5.41
N GLY A 116 -6.86 -1.52 5.06
CA GLY A 116 -7.55 -0.61 5.97
C GLY A 116 -7.81 0.76 5.39
N GLY A 117 -8.72 1.46 6.02
CA GLY A 117 -9.15 2.78 5.55
C GLY A 117 -9.81 3.61 6.62
N ASN A 118 -9.89 4.90 6.33
CA ASN A 118 -10.48 5.93 7.18
C ASN A 118 -11.29 6.92 6.35
N ILE A 119 -12.25 7.56 7.01
CA ILE A 119 -13.14 8.54 6.38
C ILE A 119 -13.90 7.90 5.21
N LEU A 120 -14.22 6.60 5.37
CA LEU A 120 -14.88 5.74 4.38
C LEU A 120 -16.35 6.14 4.18
N THR A 121 -16.93 5.81 3.02
CA THR A 121 -18.37 6.08 2.81
C THR A 121 -19.28 5.01 3.40
N ASN A 122 -18.75 3.81 3.62
CA ASN A 122 -19.44 2.65 4.17
C ASN A 122 -18.43 1.57 4.61
N GLU A 123 -18.92 0.52 5.26
CA GLU A 123 -18.15 -0.61 5.80
C GLU A 123 -17.71 -1.66 4.77
N CYS A 124 -18.30 -1.67 3.56
CA CYS A 124 -18.00 -2.66 2.52
C CYS A 124 -16.68 -2.40 1.78
N VAL A 125 -16.09 -1.20 1.91
CA VAL A 125 -14.91 -0.78 1.13
C VAL A 125 -13.69 -1.67 1.40
N ILE A 126 -13.35 -1.94 2.66
CA ILE A 126 -12.16 -2.74 3.02
C ILE A 126 -12.35 -4.24 2.71
N PRO A 127 -13.52 -4.84 3.01
CA PRO A 127 -13.84 -6.19 2.53
C PRO A 127 -13.77 -6.32 1.00
N ALA A 128 -14.32 -5.36 0.25
CA ALA A 128 -14.26 -5.37 -1.22
C ALA A 128 -12.82 -5.26 -1.73
N MET A 129 -11.99 -4.43 -1.09
CA MET A 129 -10.57 -4.31 -1.41
C MET A 129 -9.84 -5.65 -1.29
N LYS A 130 -10.02 -6.34 -0.17
CA LYS A 130 -9.44 -7.67 0.07
C LYS A 130 -9.95 -8.70 -0.95
N ASN A 131 -11.26 -8.74 -1.18
CA ASN A 131 -11.86 -9.72 -2.09
C ASN A 131 -11.39 -9.49 -3.54
N GLY A 132 -11.29 -8.24 -3.98
CA GLY A 132 -10.77 -7.90 -5.32
C GLY A 132 -9.33 -8.34 -5.53
N TYR A 133 -8.48 -8.20 -4.50
CA TYR A 133 -7.11 -8.72 -4.52
C TYR A 133 -7.08 -10.25 -4.66
N GLU A 134 -7.81 -10.96 -3.80
CA GLU A 134 -7.81 -12.42 -3.74
C GLU A 134 -8.38 -13.04 -5.02
N GLN A 135 -9.50 -12.53 -5.52
CA GLN A 135 -10.11 -12.99 -6.78
C GLN A 135 -9.18 -12.76 -7.98
N ALA A 136 -8.47 -11.63 -8.03
CA ALA A 136 -7.51 -11.38 -9.09
C ALA A 136 -6.35 -12.40 -9.08
N LEU A 137 -5.84 -12.77 -7.89
CA LEU A 137 -4.84 -13.83 -7.77
C LEU A 137 -5.37 -15.20 -8.19
N GLU A 138 -6.59 -15.56 -7.78
CA GLU A 138 -7.26 -16.80 -8.18
C GLU A 138 -7.43 -16.90 -9.70
N ASN A 139 -7.70 -15.76 -10.35
CA ASN A 139 -7.79 -15.64 -11.81
C ASN A 139 -6.42 -15.60 -12.52
N GLY A 140 -5.32 -15.79 -11.78
CA GLY A 140 -3.97 -15.86 -12.34
C GLY A 140 -3.34 -14.51 -12.67
N CYS A 141 -3.88 -13.40 -12.18
CA CYS A 141 -3.24 -12.09 -12.34
C CYS A 141 -1.87 -12.06 -11.65
N SER A 142 -0.93 -11.31 -12.24
CA SER A 142 0.33 -10.95 -11.57
C SER A 142 0.08 -10.21 -10.27
N PHE A 143 0.97 -10.33 -9.29
CA PHE A 143 0.89 -9.64 -7.98
C PHE A 143 0.56 -8.13 -8.09
N ALA A 144 1.28 -7.39 -8.93
CA ALA A 144 1.03 -5.95 -9.14
C ALA A 144 -0.38 -5.66 -9.70
N LEU A 145 -0.85 -6.47 -10.65
CA LEU A 145 -2.19 -6.33 -11.22
C LEU A 145 -3.29 -6.68 -10.19
N ALA A 146 -3.07 -7.70 -9.35
CA ALA A 146 -3.99 -8.02 -8.27
C ALA A 146 -4.13 -6.88 -7.26
N LEU A 147 -3.03 -6.18 -6.93
CA LEU A 147 -3.08 -4.97 -6.11
C LEU A 147 -3.90 -3.85 -6.77
N LEU A 148 -3.76 -3.63 -8.07
CA LEU A 148 -4.58 -2.64 -8.80
C LEU A 148 -6.07 -3.02 -8.80
N HIS A 149 -6.40 -4.30 -8.96
CA HIS A 149 -7.78 -4.78 -8.83
C HIS A 149 -8.35 -4.60 -7.43
N ALA A 150 -7.53 -4.74 -6.38
CA ALA A 150 -7.92 -4.43 -5.02
C ALA A 150 -8.38 -2.97 -4.89
N LEU A 151 -7.58 -2.05 -5.44
CA LEU A 151 -7.85 -0.61 -5.40
C LEU A 151 -9.12 -0.25 -6.17
N GLU A 152 -9.32 -0.86 -7.33
CA GLU A 152 -10.54 -0.72 -8.14
C GLU A 152 -11.78 -1.26 -7.41
N ALA A 153 -11.71 -2.46 -6.82
CA ALA A 153 -12.82 -3.04 -6.06
C ALA A 153 -13.22 -2.17 -4.85
N ALA A 154 -12.24 -1.60 -4.15
CA ALA A 154 -12.49 -0.66 -3.06
C ALA A 154 -13.22 0.60 -3.54
N PHE A 155 -12.81 1.15 -4.68
CA PHE A 155 -13.45 2.33 -5.28
C PHE A 155 -14.90 2.06 -5.66
N GLU A 156 -15.17 0.96 -6.39
CA GLU A 156 -16.53 0.58 -6.80
C GLU A 156 -17.46 0.28 -5.63
N ALA A 157 -16.94 -0.26 -4.52
CA ALA A 157 -17.70 -0.49 -3.29
C ALA A 157 -18.08 0.80 -2.53
N GLY A 158 -17.71 1.97 -3.04
CA GLY A 158 -17.95 3.26 -2.40
C GLY A 158 -16.68 3.86 -1.81
N GLY A 159 -15.51 3.56 -2.35
CA GLY A 159 -14.26 4.20 -1.99
C GLY A 159 -14.27 5.72 -2.22
N ASP A 160 -15.22 6.28 -2.98
CA ASP A 160 -15.53 7.71 -2.87
C ASP A 160 -16.94 8.21 -3.28
N LYS A 161 -17.60 8.99 -2.41
CA LYS A 161 -18.83 9.78 -2.71
C LYS A 161 -18.54 11.26 -2.98
N ARG A 162 -17.35 11.76 -2.64
CA ARG A 162 -16.90 13.16 -2.75
C ARG A 162 -15.82 13.35 -3.83
N GLY A 163 -15.14 12.27 -4.24
CA GLY A 163 -14.16 12.19 -5.33
C GLY A 163 -12.74 11.78 -4.89
N THR A 164 -12.18 10.77 -5.55
CA THR A 164 -10.78 10.35 -5.38
C THR A 164 -9.90 11.18 -6.32
N SER A 165 -8.80 11.77 -5.82
CA SER A 165 -7.92 12.62 -6.62
C SER A 165 -6.51 12.10 -6.81
N SER A 166 -6.00 11.22 -5.93
CA SER A 166 -4.68 10.62 -6.10
C SER A 166 -4.64 9.14 -5.75
N ALA A 167 -3.72 8.41 -6.38
CA ALA A 167 -3.51 6.98 -6.22
C ALA A 167 -2.05 6.59 -6.48
N THR A 168 -1.60 5.49 -5.88
CA THR A 168 -0.27 4.92 -6.15
C THR A 168 -0.26 3.40 -6.01
N ILE A 169 0.68 2.78 -6.71
CA ILE A 169 1.15 1.41 -6.45
C ILE A 169 2.66 1.46 -6.24
N GLN A 170 3.12 0.81 -5.18
CA GLN A 170 4.53 0.55 -4.93
C GLN A 170 4.75 -0.95 -4.71
N VAL A 171 5.73 -1.52 -5.40
CA VAL A 171 6.16 -2.91 -5.22
C VAL A 171 7.67 -2.95 -5.12
N VAL A 172 8.18 -3.58 -4.07
CA VAL A 172 9.61 -3.81 -3.85
C VAL A 172 9.88 -5.30 -3.72
N THR A 173 10.90 -5.78 -4.42
CA THR A 173 11.32 -7.18 -4.40
C THR A 173 12.81 -7.22 -4.10
N PRO A 174 13.29 -8.15 -3.25
CA PRO A 174 14.72 -8.28 -2.99
C PRO A 174 15.53 -8.40 -4.28
N ARG A 175 16.58 -7.58 -4.40
CA ARG A 175 17.52 -7.55 -5.54
C ARG A 175 16.91 -7.23 -6.91
N GLN A 176 15.67 -6.74 -6.98
CA GLN A 176 15.06 -6.26 -8.22
C GLN A 176 14.77 -4.76 -8.15
N LEU A 177 14.56 -4.15 -9.33
CA LEU A 177 14.13 -2.76 -9.42
C LEU A 177 12.68 -2.63 -8.93
N PRO A 178 12.34 -1.52 -8.25
CA PRO A 178 10.99 -1.30 -7.75
C PRO A 178 10.02 -0.94 -8.87
N LEU A 179 8.75 -1.24 -8.67
CA LEU A 179 7.64 -0.58 -9.37
C LEU A 179 7.13 0.53 -8.45
N ASP A 180 7.19 1.79 -8.91
CA ASP A 180 6.63 2.93 -8.20
C ASP A 180 5.89 3.81 -9.22
N LEU A 181 4.57 3.70 -9.22
CA LEU A 181 3.71 4.49 -10.10
C LEU A 181 2.80 5.36 -9.24
N ARG A 182 2.71 6.63 -9.62
CA ARG A 182 2.00 7.65 -8.86
C ARG A 182 1.15 8.50 -9.78
N VAL A 183 -0.09 8.70 -9.36
CA VAL A 183 -1.00 9.70 -9.92
C VAL A 183 -1.32 10.66 -8.79
N ASP A 184 -0.59 11.77 -8.74
CA ASP A 184 -0.66 12.70 -7.60
C ASP A 184 -1.87 13.64 -7.67
N ASN A 185 -2.47 13.83 -8.85
CA ASN A 185 -3.75 14.52 -9.05
C ASN A 185 -4.40 14.13 -10.39
N HIS A 186 -5.58 13.52 -10.37
CA HIS A 186 -6.37 13.21 -11.56
C HIS A 186 -7.85 12.98 -11.18
N PRO A 187 -8.84 13.33 -12.02
CA PRO A 187 -10.25 13.04 -11.73
C PRO A 187 -10.59 11.53 -11.71
N ASN A 188 -9.76 10.70 -12.35
CA ASN A 188 -9.90 9.24 -12.38
C ASN A 188 -8.54 8.59 -12.07
N PRO A 189 -8.02 8.70 -10.83
CA PRO A 189 -6.62 8.38 -10.56
C PRO A 189 -6.32 6.88 -10.62
N ILE A 190 -7.30 6.03 -10.33
CA ILE A 190 -7.14 4.56 -10.40
C ILE A 190 -7.06 4.08 -11.85
N ALA A 191 -7.94 4.58 -12.73
CA ALA A 191 -7.88 4.29 -14.16
C ALA A 191 -6.56 4.78 -14.77
N GLU A 192 -6.10 5.96 -14.38
CA GLU A 192 -4.81 6.49 -14.81
C GLU A 192 -3.63 5.66 -14.30
N LEU A 193 -3.70 5.17 -13.06
CA LEU A 193 -2.68 4.27 -12.50
C LEU A 193 -2.61 2.94 -13.29
N LYS A 194 -3.76 2.38 -13.70
CA LYS A 194 -3.83 1.21 -14.57
C LYS A 194 -3.22 1.49 -15.94
N ARG A 195 -3.51 2.66 -16.54
CA ARG A 195 -2.89 3.10 -17.80
C ARG A 195 -1.36 3.18 -17.69
N LEU A 196 -0.84 3.76 -16.60
CA LEU A 196 0.60 3.80 -16.33
C LEU A 196 1.19 2.39 -16.17
N TYR A 197 0.49 1.49 -15.46
CA TYR A 197 0.92 0.10 -15.34
C TYR A 197 0.98 -0.61 -16.71
N ASP A 198 -0.02 -0.43 -17.57
CA ASP A 198 -0.01 -1.00 -18.92
C ASP A 198 1.12 -0.42 -19.79
N MET A 199 1.48 0.86 -19.61
CA MET A 199 2.66 1.46 -20.25
C MET A 199 3.95 0.76 -19.81
N THR A 200 4.09 0.39 -18.54
CA THR A 200 5.27 -0.35 -18.07
C THR A 200 5.40 -1.72 -18.73
N ARG A 201 4.31 -2.28 -19.28
CA ARG A 201 4.33 -3.60 -19.95
C ARG A 201 4.63 -3.53 -21.44
N GLN A 202 4.68 -2.34 -22.02
CA GLN A 202 4.96 -2.17 -23.45
C GLN A 202 6.43 -2.48 -23.78
N SER A 203 6.68 -2.91 -25.02
CA SER A 203 8.03 -3.28 -25.50
C SER A 203 9.08 -2.21 -25.28
N ASP A 204 8.72 -0.95 -25.49
CA ASP A 204 9.66 0.17 -25.42
C ASP A 204 10.13 0.40 -23.98
N TYR A 205 9.18 0.39 -23.02
CA TYR A 205 9.51 0.48 -21.61
C TYR A 205 10.30 -0.75 -21.15
N GLN A 206 9.88 -1.95 -21.52
CA GLN A 206 10.56 -3.19 -21.14
C GLN A 206 11.99 -3.24 -21.68
N SER A 207 12.22 -2.78 -22.92
CA SER A 207 13.56 -2.69 -23.51
C SER A 207 14.47 -1.72 -22.77
N PHE A 208 13.93 -0.64 -22.19
CA PHE A 208 14.65 0.21 -21.27
C PHE A 208 14.88 -0.46 -19.92
N PHE A 209 13.84 -1.04 -19.33
CA PHE A 209 13.84 -1.58 -17.97
C PHE A 209 14.82 -2.73 -17.77
N VAL A 210 14.92 -3.66 -18.73
CA VAL A 210 15.85 -4.81 -18.63
C VAL A 210 17.33 -4.43 -18.67
N ARG A 211 17.65 -3.21 -19.10
CA ARG A 211 19.01 -2.68 -19.16
C ARG A 211 19.44 -1.95 -17.89
N LEU A 212 18.51 -1.68 -16.98
CA LEU A 212 18.80 -0.94 -15.75
C LEU A 212 19.53 -1.82 -14.73
N PRO A 213 20.63 -1.37 -14.11
CA PRO A 213 21.39 -2.16 -13.14
C PRO A 213 20.57 -2.78 -12.01
N THR A 214 20.95 -4.00 -11.63
CA THR A 214 20.48 -4.68 -10.41
C THR A 214 21.68 -5.02 -9.51
N PRO A 215 21.47 -5.38 -8.24
CA PRO A 215 22.56 -5.89 -7.39
C PRO A 215 23.28 -7.11 -7.95
N ASP A 216 22.63 -7.92 -8.79
CA ASP A 216 23.22 -9.08 -9.47
C ASP A 216 23.97 -8.70 -10.75
N HIS A 217 23.57 -7.62 -11.41
CA HIS A 217 24.19 -7.10 -12.63
C HIS A 217 24.43 -5.58 -12.52
N PRO A 218 25.39 -5.15 -11.70
CA PRO A 218 25.57 -3.72 -11.37
C PRO A 218 26.13 -2.86 -12.52
N HIS A 219 26.57 -3.47 -13.61
CA HIS A 219 27.22 -2.79 -14.74
C HIS A 219 26.48 -2.98 -16.09
N GLN A 220 25.27 -3.55 -16.09
CA GLN A 220 24.47 -3.70 -17.32
C GLN A 220 23.98 -2.34 -17.86
N HIS A 221 23.77 -2.27 -19.18
CA HIS A 221 23.44 -1.05 -19.93
C HIS A 221 22.64 -1.33 -21.22
#